data_AF-A0A103E7W9-F1
#
_entry.id   AF-A0A103E7W9-F1
#
_cell.length_a   1.000
_cell.length_b   1.000
_cell.length_c   1.000
_cell.angle_alpha   90.00
_cell.angle_beta   90.00
_cell.angle_gamma   90.00
#
_symmetry.space_group_name_H-M   'P 1'
#
loop_
_entity.id
_entity.type
_entity.pdbx_description
1 polymer ?
#
loop_
_entity_poly.entity_id
_entity_poly.type
_entity_poly.pdbx_seq_one_letter_code
_entity_poly.pdbx_strand_id
1 'polypeptide(L)' 'MDRTDLLKRIRRDGSGIVDQFLPFGARAELDGVLRDGHHEIDASAWLMFVSIRALLRNDGMASCESDHEASQIMALLNT' A
#
# COMPACT_ATOMS: atom_id res chain seq x y z
N MET A 1 5.32 -14.62 0.28
CA MET A 1 3.97 -14.76 0.89
C MET A 1 2.93 -14.86 -0.21
N ASP A 2 1.84 -15.62 -0.04
CA ASP A 2 0.77 -15.64 -1.05
C ASP A 2 -0.26 -14.52 -0.82
N ARG A 3 -1.03 -14.20 -1.87
CA ARG A 3 -2.04 -13.13 -1.86
C ARG A 3 -3.13 -13.34 -0.79
N THR A 4 -3.58 -14.57 -0.62
CA THR A 4 -4.67 -14.90 0.31
C THR A 4 -4.25 -14.66 1.74
N ASP A 5 -3.02 -15.04 2.08
CA ASP A 5 -2.44 -14.81 3.39
C ASP A 5 -2.23 -13.32 3.68
N LEU A 6 -1.75 -12.56 2.68
CA LEU A 6 -1.61 -11.13 2.80
C LEU A 6 -2.97 -10.43 2.98
N LEU A 7 -3.99 -10.81 2.23
CA LEU A 7 -5.36 -10.30 2.40
C LEU A 7 -5.91 -10.59 3.79
N LYS A 8 -5.73 -11.81 4.31
CA LYS A 8 -6.14 -12.16 5.68
C LYS A 8 -5.40 -11.30 6.71
N ARG A 9 -4.11 -11.07 6.50
CA ARG A 9 -3.30 -10.23 7.39
C ARG A 9 -3.77 -8.77 7.37
N ILE A 10 -4.00 -8.19 6.19
CA ILE A 10 -4.49 -6.79 6.06
C ILE A 10 -5.88 -6.64 6.67
N ARG A 11 -6.79 -7.60 6.44
CA ARG A 11 -8.13 -7.58 7.06
C ARG A 11 -8.09 -7.68 8.58
N ARG A 12 -7.08 -8.35 9.14
CA ARG A 12 -6.90 -8.50 10.58
C ARG A 12 -6.21 -7.30 11.22
N ASP A 13 -5.19 -6.75 10.56
CA ASP A 13 -4.33 -5.68 11.08
C ASP A 13 -3.71 -4.85 9.94
N GLY A 14 -4.57 -4.09 9.25
CA GLY A 14 -4.13 -3.21 8.16
C GLY A 14 -3.27 -2.04 8.66
N SER A 15 -3.55 -1.50 9.85
CA SER A 15 -2.72 -0.48 10.48
C SER A 15 -1.29 -0.96 10.71
N GLY A 16 -1.11 -2.19 11.21
CA GLY A 16 0.21 -2.76 11.42
C GLY A 16 1.00 -2.98 10.13
N ILE A 17 0.34 -3.18 8.99
CA ILE A 17 1.02 -3.19 7.68
C ILE A 17 1.58 -1.82 7.35
N VAL A 18 0.79 -0.75 7.52
CA VAL A 18 1.26 0.61 7.28
C VAL A 18 2.39 0.97 8.24
N ASP A 19 2.23 0.70 9.54
CA ASP A 19 3.25 1.05 10.54
C ASP A 19 4.59 0.33 10.31
N GLN A 20 4.57 -0.91 9.81
CA GLN A 20 5.79 -1.70 9.59
C GLN A 20 6.45 -1.46 8.23
N PHE A 21 5.67 -1.16 7.19
CA PHE A 21 6.17 -1.19 5.81
C PHE A 21 6.05 0.15 5.08
N LEU A 22 5.50 1.20 5.71
CA LEU A 22 5.44 2.52 5.09
C LEU A 22 6.86 3.05 4.82
N PRO A 23 7.22 3.32 3.54
CA PRO A 23 8.55 3.83 3.22
C PRO A 23 8.85 5.17 3.88
N PHE A 24 10.12 5.38 4.23
CA PHE A 24 10.59 6.67 4.70
C PHE A 24 10.33 7.74 3.63
N GLY A 25 9.64 8.83 4.01
CA GLY A 25 9.27 9.92 3.11
C GLY A 25 7.89 9.79 2.46
N ALA A 26 7.22 8.63 2.53
CA ALA A 26 5.91 8.44 1.89
C ALA A 26 4.84 9.43 2.37
N ARG A 27 4.87 9.82 3.66
CA ARG A 27 3.96 10.86 4.17
C ARG A 27 4.25 12.25 3.60
N ALA A 28 5.53 12.60 3.42
CA ALA A 28 5.91 13.86 2.81
C ALA A 28 5.54 13.90 1.33
N GLU A 29 5.64 12.76 0.63
CA GLU A 29 5.17 12.60 -0.74
C GLU A 29 3.65 12.78 -0.83
N LEU A 30 2.89 12.12 0.04
CA LEU A 30 1.43 12.29 0.11
C LEU A 30 1.03 13.74 0.38
N ASP A 31 1.70 14.42 1.31
CA ASP A 31 1.46 15.84 1.59
C ASP A 31 1.70 16.70 0.35
N GLY A 32 2.72 16.38 -0.47
CA GLY A 32 2.96 17.04 -1.75
C GLY A 32 1.80 16.83 -2.73
N VAL A 33 1.38 15.58 -2.92
CA VAL A 33 0.27 15.22 -3.82
C VAL A 33 -1.03 15.92 -3.42
N LEU A 34 -1.35 15.97 -2.13
CA LEU A 34 -2.53 16.67 -1.63
C LEU A 34 -2.44 18.18 -1.87
N ARG A 35 -1.26 18.79 -1.66
CA ARG A 35 -1.02 20.23 -1.92
C ARG A 35 -1.14 20.59 -3.40
N ASP A 36 -0.77 19.68 -4.29
CA ASP A 36 -0.86 19.86 -5.74
C ASP A 36 -2.31 19.80 -6.26
N GLY A 37 -3.30 19.69 -5.37
CA GLY A 37 -4.71 19.82 -5.69
C GLY A 37 -5.46 18.49 -5.80
N HIS A 38 -4.78 17.35 -5.64
CA HIS A 38 -5.38 16.02 -5.73
C HIS A 38 -6.08 15.59 -4.43
N HIS A 39 -7.02 16.41 -3.96
CA HIS A 39 -7.79 16.19 -2.73
C HIS A 39 -8.74 14.99 -2.82
N GLU A 40 -8.96 14.45 -4.03
CA GLU A 40 -9.78 13.25 -4.26
C GLU A 40 -9.08 11.95 -3.83
N ILE A 41 -7.79 12.01 -3.50
CA ILE A 41 -7.04 10.83 -3.07
C ILE A 41 -7.38 10.51 -1.61
N ASP A 42 -7.90 9.31 -1.38
CA ASP A 42 -7.98 8.73 -0.06
C ASP A 42 -6.56 8.48 0.47
N ALA A 43 -6.14 9.33 1.41
CA ALA A 43 -4.85 9.27 2.08
C ALA A 43 -4.57 7.89 2.71
N SER A 44 -5.59 7.26 3.29
CA SER A 44 -5.45 5.96 3.95
C SER A 44 -5.24 4.85 2.91
N ALA A 45 -5.97 4.89 1.80
CA ALA A 45 -5.82 3.95 0.70
C ALA A 45 -4.45 4.10 0.03
N TRP A 46 -3.99 5.34 -0.15
CA TRP A 46 -2.66 5.62 -0.70
C TRP A 46 -1.56 5.05 0.19
N LEU A 47 -1.60 5.30 1.50
CA LEU A 47 -0.62 4.79 2.46
C LEU A 47 -0.62 3.25 2.52
N MET A 48 -1.81 2.64 2.47
CA MET A 48 -1.94 1.18 2.40
C MET A 48 -1.30 0.63 1.13
N PHE A 49 -1.58 1.23 -0.02
CA PHE A 49 -1.02 0.82 -1.31
C PHE A 49 0.51 0.86 -1.30
N VAL A 50 1.12 1.99 -0.89
CA VAL A 50 2.59 2.09 -0.88
C VAL A 50 3.25 1.14 0.13
N SER A 51 2.56 0.83 1.23
CA SER A 51 3.05 -0.12 2.24
C SER A 51 2.99 -1.57 1.74
N ILE A 52 1.90 -1.96 1.07
CA ILE A 52 1.78 -3.29 0.43
C ILE A 52 2.84 -3.45 -0.66
N ARG A 53 3.00 -2.43 -1.52
CA ARG A 53 4.03 -2.41 -2.56
C ARG A 53 5.43 -2.59 -1.98
N ALA A 54 5.76 -1.89 -0.89
CA ALA A 54 7.05 -2.01 -0.22
C ALA A 54 7.26 -3.39 0.39
N LEU A 55 6.24 -3.95 1.05
CA LEU A 55 6.25 -5.31 1.57
C LEU A 55 6.52 -6.35 0.47
N LEU A 56 5.84 -6.25 -0.67
CA LEU A 56 6.02 -7.18 -1.79
C LEU A 56 7.44 -7.10 -2.38
N ARG A 57 8.00 -5.88 -2.49
CA ARG A 57 9.39 -5.68 -2.90
C ARG A 57 10.39 -6.28 -1.91
N ASN A 58 10.14 -6.12 -0.61
CA ASN A 58 10.95 -6.73 0.45
C ASN A 58 10.91 -8.27 0.39
N ASP A 59 9.78 -8.84 -0.04
CA ASP A 59 9.61 -10.28 -0.29
C ASP A 59 10.27 -10.75 -1.62
N GLY A 60 10.96 -9.86 -2.34
CA GLY A 60 11.74 -10.17 -3.55
C GLY A 60 11.01 -9.92 -4.87
N MET A 61 9.81 -9.33 -4.84
CA MET A 61 9.03 -9.04 -6.05
C MET A 61 9.62 -7.83 -6.81
N ALA A 62 9.68 -7.91 -8.14
CA ALA A 62 10.17 -6.81 -8.96
C ALA A 62 9.23 -5.59 -8.93
N SER A 63 9.75 -4.39 -9.22
CA SER A 63 8.99 -3.13 -9.10
C SER A 63 7.64 -3.17 -9.82
N CYS A 64 7.60 -3.45 -11.13
CA CYS A 64 6.35 -3.44 -11.90
C CYS A 64 5.35 -4.52 -11.42
N GLU A 65 5.87 -5.68 -11.02
CA GLU A 65 5.06 -6.79 -10.51
C GLU A 65 4.45 -6.43 -9.14
N SER A 66 5.23 -5.79 -8.26
CA SER A 66 4.76 -5.32 -6.95
C SER A 66 3.67 -4.26 -7.05
N ASP A 67 3.76 -3.37 -8.05
CA ASP A 67 2.76 -2.33 -8.27
C ASP A 67 1.44 -2.94 -8.74
N HIS A 68 1.53 -3.92 -9.65
CA HIS A 68 0.37 -4.65 -10.16
C HIS A 68 -0.32 -5.48 -9.07
N GLU A 69 0.45 -6.25 -8.31
CA GLU A 69 -0.09 -7.08 -7.24
C GLU A 69 -0.67 -6.25 -6.08
N ALA A 70 -0.02 -5.15 -5.70
CA ALA A 70 -0.57 -4.21 -4.72
C ALA A 70 -1.92 -3.63 -5.18
N SER A 71 -2.04 -3.29 -6.47
CA SER A 71 -3.29 -2.80 -7.05
C SER A 71 -4.41 -3.84 -7.00
N GLN A 72 -4.09 -5.11 -7.30
CA GLN A 72 -5.06 -6.22 -7.19
C GLN A 72 -5.52 -6.42 -5.74
N ILE A 73 -4.60 -6.36 -4.77
CA ILE A 73 -4.92 -6.49 -3.35
C ILE A 73 -5.85 -5.35 -2.92
N MET A 74 -5.54 -4.10 -3.28
CA MET A 74 -6.39 -2.94 -2.97
C MET A 74 -7.80 -3.08 -3.55
N ALA A 75 -7.93 -3.57 -4.79
CA ALA A 75 -9.23 -3.83 -5.41
C ALA A 75 -10.05 -4.87 -4.61
N LEU A 76 -9.41 -5.93 -4.11
CA LEU A 76 -10.05 -6.99 -3.32
C LEU A 76 -10.37 -6.61 -1.86
N LEU A 77 -9.82 -5.48 -1.39
CA LEU A 77 -10.16 -4.90 -0.08
C LEU A 77 -11.36 -3.94 -0.18
N ASN A 78 -11.58 -3.36 -1.36
CA ASN A 78 -12.69 -2.43 -1.64
C ASN A 78 -13.99 -3.14 -2.10
N THR A 79 -13.97 -4.47 -2.22
CA THR A 79 -15.15 -5.33 -2.45
C THR A 79 -15.72 -5.86 -1.15
#